data_AF-A0AAE1TIW6-F1
#
_entry.id   AF-A0AAE1TIW6-F1
#
_cell.length_a   1.000
_cell.length_b   1.000
_cell.length_c   1.000
_cell.angle_alpha   90.00
_cell.angle_beta   90.00
_cell.angle_gamma   90.00
#
_symmetry.space_group_name_H-M   'P 1'
#
loop_
_entity.id
_entity.type
_entity.pdbx_description
1 polymer ?
#
loop_
_entity_poly.entity_id
_entity_poly.type
_entity_poly.pdbx_seq_one_letter_code
_entity_poly.pdbx_strand_id
1 'polypeptide(L)'
;MSVIGAPSGLVASRELRKEGHKVVVATGNYSQPRLPSIKGMDSWKRKQMHSHTYRTAEPFRNETVVVLGNSLSGQGILMELVEVAKEVHISSRSLNISDGLSKVISKHMNLHLHPQIDSLQEDGRVLFVDGSCIIADTILYCTGYSYAFPFLDTKEIFFHYHQLS
;
A
#
# COMPACT_ATOMS: atom_id res chain seq x y z
N MET A 1 -16.00 -0.92 -33.32
CA MET A 1 -15.63 -0.93 -31.89
C MET A 1 -15.98 -2.30 -31.36
N SER A 2 -15.01 -3.14 -31.03
CA SER A 2 -15.28 -4.46 -30.46
C SER A 2 -14.69 -4.47 -29.06
N VAL A 3 -15.54 -4.61 -28.06
CA VAL A 3 -15.15 -4.77 -26.66
C VAL A 3 -15.23 -6.27 -26.38
N ILE A 4 -14.08 -6.90 -26.10
CA ILE A 4 -14.04 -8.27 -25.60
C ILE A 4 -13.61 -8.16 -24.14
N GLY A 5 -14.58 -8.21 -23.24
CA GLY A 5 -14.30 -8.41 -21.81
C GLY A 5 -14.12 -9.90 -21.56
N ALA A 6 -13.00 -10.30 -20.98
CA ALA A 6 -12.80 -11.63 -20.42
C ALA A 6 -12.65 -11.49 -18.88
N PRO A 7 -13.23 -12.42 -18.09
CA PRO A 7 -13.03 -12.41 -16.66
C PRO A 7 -11.57 -12.76 -16.32
N SER A 8 -11.07 -12.10 -15.28
CA SER A 8 -9.76 -12.24 -14.63
C SER A 8 -8.90 -13.43 -15.07
N GLY A 9 -7.80 -13.15 -15.78
CA GLY A 9 -6.63 -14.02 -15.83
C GLY A 9 -6.14 -14.47 -17.21
N LEU A 10 -6.90 -14.27 -18.29
CA LEU A 10 -6.42 -14.56 -19.66
C LEU A 10 -6.21 -13.26 -20.44
N VAL A 11 -4.96 -12.89 -20.72
CA VAL A 11 -4.64 -11.93 -21.76
C VAL A 11 -4.50 -12.70 -23.08
N ALA A 12 -5.57 -12.76 -23.87
CA ALA A 12 -5.45 -13.14 -25.27
C ALA A 12 -4.89 -11.93 -26.04
N SER A 13 -3.58 -11.91 -26.28
CA SER A 13 -3.00 -10.96 -27.23
C SER A 13 -3.20 -11.49 -28.64
N ARG A 14 -4.04 -10.83 -29.44
CA ARG A 14 -4.07 -11.01 -30.89
C ARG A 14 -3.35 -9.82 -31.50
N GLU A 15 -2.27 -10.07 -32.24
CA GLU A 15 -1.51 -9.02 -32.90
C GLU A 15 -2.41 -8.29 -33.91
N LEU A 16 -2.81 -7.07 -33.59
CA LEU A 16 -3.54 -6.19 -34.50
C LEU A 16 -2.53 -5.21 -35.10
N ARG A 17 -1.95 -5.57 -36.25
CA ARG A 17 -1.22 -4.61 -37.09
C ARG A 17 -2.20 -3.86 -37.96
N LYS A 18 -2.63 -2.68 -37.51
CA LYS A 18 -3.27 -1.69 -38.37
C LYS A 18 -2.78 -0.29 -38.00
N GLU A 19 -2.18 0.38 -38.98
CA GLU A 19 -1.76 1.77 -38.89
C GLU A 19 -2.99 2.68 -38.69
N GLY A 20 -2.87 3.67 -37.80
CA GLY A 20 -3.92 4.68 -37.56
C GLY A 20 -4.99 4.33 -36.51
N HIS A 21 -4.83 3.26 -35.71
CA HIS A 21 -5.73 2.93 -34.61
C HIS A 21 -5.21 3.39 -33.25
N LYS A 22 -6.12 3.92 -32.42
CA LYS A 22 -5.84 4.25 -31.02
C LYS A 22 -6.04 3.00 -30.17
N VAL A 23 -5.03 2.65 -29.39
CA VAL A 23 -5.10 1.57 -28.40
C VAL A 23 -5.41 2.19 -27.04
N VAL A 24 -6.40 1.68 -26.33
CA VAL A 24 -6.68 2.05 -24.94
C VAL A 24 -6.19 0.90 -24.06
N VAL A 25 -5.21 1.18 -23.20
CA VAL A 25 -4.70 0.23 -22.21
C VAL A 25 -5.46 0.45 -20.90
N ALA A 26 -6.27 -0.54 -20.50
CA ALA A 26 -7.09 -0.51 -19.28
C ALA A 26 -6.77 -1.71 -18.37
N THR A 27 -5.50 -2.12 -18.28
CA THR A 27 -5.08 -3.34 -17.57
C THR A 27 -5.14 -3.26 -16.04
N GLY A 28 -5.57 -2.13 -15.47
CA GLY A 28 -5.58 -1.91 -14.02
C GLY A 28 -4.17 -1.72 -13.46
N ASN A 29 -4.01 -0.77 -12.53
CA ASN A 29 -2.71 -0.25 -12.09
C ASN A 29 -2.31 -0.70 -10.67
N TYR A 30 -2.91 -1.78 -10.15
CA TYR A 30 -2.77 -2.22 -8.75
C TYR A 30 -2.26 -3.67 -8.61
N SER A 31 -1.36 -4.10 -9.50
CA SER A 31 -0.88 -5.49 -9.56
C SER A 31 0.52 -5.71 -9.00
N GLN A 32 1.39 -4.70 -8.98
CA GLN A 32 2.75 -4.81 -8.44
C GLN A 32 2.93 -3.99 -7.15
N PRO A 33 2.94 -4.64 -5.96
CA PRO A 33 3.20 -3.98 -4.68
C PRO A 33 4.49 -3.16 -4.69
N ARG A 34 4.44 -1.91 -4.20
CA ARG A 34 5.66 -1.12 -3.98
C ARG A 34 6.13 -1.32 -2.55
N LEU A 35 7.16 -2.13 -2.34
CA LEU A 35 7.78 -2.26 -1.04
C LEU A 35 8.77 -1.11 -0.77
N PRO A 36 8.78 -0.54 0.44
CA PRO A 36 9.81 0.43 0.82
C PRO A 36 11.16 -0.27 1.05
N SER A 37 12.24 0.51 1.03
CA SER A 37 13.54 0.04 1.52
C SER A 37 13.70 0.52 2.96
N ILE A 38 13.48 -0.35 3.94
CA ILE A 38 13.64 -0.07 5.37
C ILE A 38 14.78 -0.94 5.91
N LYS A 39 15.67 -0.34 6.71
CA LYS A 39 16.78 -1.07 7.33
C LYS A 39 16.24 -2.19 8.22
N GLY A 40 16.76 -3.40 8.05
CA GLY A 40 16.40 -4.58 8.84
C GLY A 40 15.09 -5.27 8.44
N MET A 41 14.47 -4.85 7.34
CA MET A 41 13.28 -5.50 6.78
C MET A 41 13.51 -6.98 6.45
N ASP A 42 14.68 -7.34 5.90
CA ASP A 42 14.99 -8.74 5.52
C ASP A 42 15.27 -9.64 6.73
N SER A 43 15.73 -9.05 7.84
CA SER A 43 16.05 -9.76 9.09
C SER A 43 14.87 -9.82 10.07
N TRP A 44 13.78 -9.12 9.77
CA TRP A 44 12.58 -9.12 10.60
C TRP A 44 11.89 -10.48 10.59
N LYS A 45 11.78 -11.12 11.76
CA LYS A 45 11.29 -12.50 11.90
C LYS A 45 9.78 -12.63 12.06
N ARG A 46 9.07 -11.51 12.26
CA ARG A 46 7.61 -11.49 12.42
C ARG A 46 6.93 -11.20 11.07
N LYS A 47 5.60 -11.02 11.09
CA LYS A 47 4.82 -10.96 9.85
C LYS A 47 5.05 -9.63 9.12
N GLN A 48 5.22 -9.72 7.81
CA GLN A 48 5.29 -8.56 6.89
C GLN A 48 4.40 -8.85 5.69
N MET A 49 3.56 -7.90 5.30
CA MET A 49 2.66 -8.06 4.15
C MET A 49 2.28 -6.73 3.51
N HIS A 50 1.85 -6.76 2.25
CA HIS A 50 1.34 -5.58 1.55
C HIS A 50 -0.20 -5.55 1.58
N SER A 51 -0.80 -4.37 1.47
CA SER A 51 -2.26 -4.20 1.35
C SER A 51 -2.88 -4.99 0.19
N HIS A 52 -2.08 -5.39 -0.79
CA HIS A 52 -2.51 -6.23 -1.91
C HIS A 52 -2.92 -7.64 -1.48
N THR A 53 -2.29 -8.18 -0.43
CA THR A 53 -2.59 -9.51 0.10
C THR A 53 -3.54 -9.46 1.30
N TYR A 54 -3.85 -8.27 1.81
CA TYR A 54 -4.88 -8.08 2.84
C TYR A 54 -6.26 -8.51 2.31
N ARG A 55 -7.07 -9.11 3.19
CA ARG A 55 -8.42 -9.61 2.86
C ARG A 55 -9.44 -9.23 3.93
N THR A 56 -9.10 -9.44 5.20
CA THR A 56 -9.97 -9.16 6.35
C THR A 56 -9.14 -8.81 7.59
N ALA A 57 -9.75 -8.13 8.56
CA ALA A 57 -9.10 -7.72 9.81
C ALA A 57 -9.05 -8.83 10.88
N GLU A 58 -9.91 -9.83 10.82
CA GLU A 58 -10.03 -10.87 11.86
C GLU A 58 -8.72 -11.58 12.22
N PRO A 59 -7.82 -11.92 11.27
CA PRO A 59 -6.54 -12.55 11.60
C PRO A 59 -5.58 -11.68 12.44
N PHE A 60 -5.85 -10.38 12.59
CA PHE A 60 -5.02 -9.44 13.36
C PHE A 60 -5.56 -9.22 14.78
N ARG A 61 -6.58 -9.98 15.19
CA ARG A 61 -7.10 -9.93 16.56
C ARG A 61 -5.98 -10.21 17.56
N ASN A 62 -5.89 -9.37 18.59
CA ASN A 62 -4.85 -9.39 19.62
C ASN A 62 -3.42 -9.06 19.15
N GLU A 63 -3.20 -8.73 17.88
CA GLU A 63 -1.90 -8.30 17.36
C GLU A 63 -1.68 -6.79 17.54
N THR A 64 -0.41 -6.39 17.73
CA THR A 64 0.02 -5.02 17.51
C THR A 64 0.46 -4.87 16.05
N VAL A 65 -0.25 -4.03 15.29
CA VAL A 65 -0.06 -3.89 13.83
C VAL A 65 0.47 -2.51 13.47
N VAL A 66 1.51 -2.46 12.64
CA VAL A 66 2.02 -1.21 12.05
C VAL A 66 1.51 -1.08 10.62
N VAL A 67 0.76 -0.03 10.34
CA VAL A 67 0.32 0.34 8.99
C VAL A 67 1.25 1.41 8.43
N LEU A 68 2.01 1.06 7.39
CA LEU A 68 2.93 1.99 6.74
C LEU A 68 2.25 2.65 5.53
N GLY A 69 1.93 3.93 5.65
CA GLY A 69 1.32 4.75 4.61
C GLY A 69 -0.11 5.18 4.94
N ASN A 70 -0.42 6.45 4.65
CA ASN A 70 -1.69 7.10 4.97
C ASN A 70 -2.55 7.44 3.72
N SER A 71 -2.40 6.66 2.65
CA SER A 71 -3.22 6.83 1.43
C SER A 71 -4.55 6.07 1.55
N LEU A 72 -5.38 6.04 0.50
CA LEU A 72 -6.72 5.41 0.52
C LEU A 72 -6.72 3.98 1.08
N SER A 73 -5.79 3.11 0.65
CA SER A 73 -5.69 1.75 1.19
C SER A 73 -5.27 1.73 2.66
N GLY A 74 -4.36 2.62 3.04
CA GLY A 74 -3.92 2.76 4.43
C GLY A 74 -5.08 3.15 5.35
N GLN A 75 -5.83 4.17 4.97
CA GLN A 75 -6.98 4.65 5.75
C GLN A 75 -8.12 3.61 5.79
N GLY A 76 -8.44 2.96 4.67
CA GLY A 76 -9.48 1.92 4.65
C GLY A 76 -9.15 0.76 5.58
N ILE A 77 -7.95 0.19 5.45
CA ILE A 77 -7.53 -0.95 6.29
C ILE A 77 -7.35 -0.53 7.75
N LEU A 78 -6.84 0.68 8.00
CA LEU A 78 -6.72 1.24 9.35
C LEU A 78 -8.07 1.22 10.09
N MET A 79 -9.14 1.66 9.43
CA MET A 79 -10.48 1.70 10.01
C MET A 79 -11.04 0.30 10.29
N GLU A 80 -10.63 -0.72 9.54
CA GLU A 80 -11.02 -2.11 9.85
C GLU A 80 -10.19 -2.67 11.02
N LEU A 81 -8.88 -2.39 11.04
CA LEU A 81 -7.97 -2.90 12.07
C LEU A 81 -8.23 -2.29 13.44
N VAL A 82 -8.59 -1.01 13.52
CA VAL A 82 -8.80 -0.33 14.82
C VAL A 82 -9.93 -0.97 15.65
N GLU A 83 -10.90 -1.61 14.99
CA GLU A 83 -12.01 -2.31 15.63
C GLU A 83 -11.65 -3.73 16.11
N VAL A 84 -10.52 -4.30 15.66
CA VAL A 84 -10.21 -5.74 15.84
C VAL A 84 -8.86 -5.98 16.51
N ALA A 85 -7.82 -5.24 16.11
CA ALA A 85 -6.46 -5.42 16.59
C ALA A 85 -6.28 -4.88 18.01
N LYS A 86 -5.24 -5.37 18.69
CA LYS A 86 -4.91 -4.90 20.05
C LYS A 86 -4.48 -3.43 20.03
N GLU A 87 -3.54 -3.12 19.14
CA GLU A 87 -2.99 -1.79 18.93
C GLU A 87 -2.70 -1.60 17.44
N VAL A 88 -2.98 -0.40 16.93
CA VAL A 88 -2.71 -0.04 15.53
C VAL A 88 -1.84 1.20 15.50
N HIS A 89 -0.72 1.11 14.81
CA HIS A 89 0.26 2.18 14.71
C HIS A 89 0.37 2.60 13.25
N ILE A 90 -0.05 3.82 12.92
CA ILE A 90 0.12 4.36 11.57
C ILE A 90 1.43 5.15 11.49
N SER A 91 2.25 4.81 10.49
CA SER A 91 3.49 5.52 10.18
C SER A 91 3.44 6.09 8.77
N SER A 92 3.86 7.35 8.61
CA SER A 92 3.88 8.06 7.33
C SER A 92 5.05 9.04 7.26
N ARG A 93 5.53 9.31 6.04
CA ARG A 93 6.58 10.31 5.78
C ARG A 93 6.13 11.74 6.07
N SER A 94 4.84 12.00 5.89
CA SER A 94 4.21 13.27 6.22
C SER A 94 3.16 13.01 7.30
N LEU A 95 3.28 13.75 8.40
CA LEU A 95 2.31 13.81 9.48
C LEU A 95 1.18 14.80 9.18
N ASN A 96 0.98 15.18 7.92
CA ASN A 96 -0.20 15.93 7.50
C ASN A 96 -1.40 14.98 7.52
N ILE A 97 -2.11 14.99 8.64
CA ILE A 97 -3.31 14.19 8.86
C ILE A 97 -4.52 14.99 8.39
N SER A 98 -5.45 14.36 7.67
CA SER A 98 -6.74 14.97 7.38
C SER A 98 -7.56 15.13 8.67
N ASP A 99 -8.41 16.15 8.76
CA ASP A 99 -9.32 16.33 9.91
C ASP A 99 -10.13 15.07 10.25
N GLY A 100 -10.49 14.29 9.22
CA GLY A 100 -11.16 13.01 9.38
C GLY A 100 -10.33 12.01 10.17
N LEU A 101 -9.07 11.79 9.78
CA LEU A 101 -8.20 10.85 10.49
C LEU A 101 -7.82 11.37 11.89
N SER A 102 -7.66 12.68 12.08
CA SER A 102 -7.43 13.27 13.42
C SER A 102 -8.59 12.96 14.39
N LYS A 103 -9.83 13.02 13.92
CA LYS A 103 -11.02 12.66 14.72
C LYS A 103 -11.09 11.16 15.02
N VAL A 104 -10.59 10.31 14.11
CA VAL A 104 -10.55 8.86 14.35
C VAL A 104 -9.53 8.55 15.44
N ILE A 105 -8.33 9.13 15.35
CA ILE A 105 -7.26 8.97 16.35
C ILE A 105 -7.75 9.41 17.74
N SER A 106 -8.42 10.56 17.84
CA SER A 106 -8.92 11.03 19.15
C SER A 106 -10.07 10.18 19.74
N LYS A 107 -10.74 9.38 18.91
CA LYS A 107 -11.82 8.48 19.36
C LYS A 107 -11.33 7.10 19.76
N HIS A 108 -10.17 6.66 19.26
CA HIS A 108 -9.67 5.30 19.44
C HIS A 108 -8.35 5.32 20.20
N MET A 109 -8.40 4.87 21.45
CA MET A 109 -7.23 4.83 22.33
C MET A 109 -6.14 3.85 21.88
N ASN A 110 -6.50 2.88 21.05
CA ASN A 110 -5.59 1.88 20.47
C ASN A 110 -5.02 2.29 19.11
N LEU A 111 -5.22 3.55 18.68
CA LEU A 111 -4.70 4.07 17.41
C LEU A 111 -3.65 5.14 17.66
N HIS A 112 -2.42 4.86 17.24
CA HIS A 112 -1.26 5.73 17.48
C HIS A 112 -0.63 6.20 16.17
N LEU A 113 -0.29 7.48 16.10
CA LEU A 113 0.46 8.05 14.99
C LEU A 113 1.95 8.09 15.32
N HIS A 114 2.76 7.67 14.35
CA HIS A 114 4.22 7.69 14.44
C HIS A 114 4.81 8.38 13.20
N PRO A 115 6.00 9.00 13.33
CA PRO A 115 6.73 9.46 12.17
C PRO A 115 7.27 8.26 11.38
N GLN A 116 8.08 8.53 10.36
CA GLN A 116 8.64 7.48 9.51
C GLN A 116 9.40 6.43 10.33
N ILE A 117 9.26 5.15 9.94
CA ILE A 117 10.09 4.06 10.46
C ILE A 117 11.54 4.30 10.04
N ASP A 118 12.44 4.31 11.01
CA ASP A 118 13.89 4.32 10.81
C ASP A 118 14.40 2.90 10.50
N SER A 119 14.10 1.94 11.37
CA SER A 119 14.59 0.57 11.24
C SER A 119 13.70 -0.48 11.91
N LEU A 120 13.83 -1.72 11.44
CA LEU A 120 13.16 -2.91 11.94
C LEU A 120 14.22 -3.83 12.57
N GLN A 121 13.94 -4.35 13.76
CA GLN A 121 14.87 -5.23 14.50
C GLN A 121 14.36 -6.68 14.53
N GLU A 122 15.26 -7.66 14.57
CA GLU A 122 14.90 -9.08 14.51
C GLU A 122 13.94 -9.54 15.63
N ASP A 123 13.98 -8.87 16.77
CA ASP A 123 13.16 -9.18 17.95
C ASP A 123 11.73 -8.62 17.90
N GLY A 124 11.40 -7.90 16.83
CA GLY A 124 10.09 -7.29 16.63
C GLY A 124 10.01 -5.83 17.04
N ARG A 125 11.13 -5.16 17.35
CA ARG A 125 11.14 -3.72 17.60
C ARG A 125 11.11 -2.89 16.32
N VAL A 126 10.16 -1.97 16.24
CA VAL A 126 10.07 -0.94 15.20
C VAL A 126 10.60 0.36 15.79
N LEU A 127 11.66 0.92 15.21
CA LEU A 127 12.22 2.21 15.60
C LEU A 127 11.73 3.28 14.64
N PHE A 128 11.35 4.43 15.18
CA PHE A 128 10.93 5.60 14.41
C PHE A 128 12.01 6.67 14.44
N VAL A 129 11.97 7.58 13.46
CA VAL A 129 12.99 8.64 13.29
C VAL A 129 13.06 9.64 14.44
N ASP A 130 12.02 9.73 15.29
CA ASP A 130 12.01 10.56 16.49
C ASP A 130 12.66 9.86 17.71
N GLY A 131 13.17 8.64 17.53
CA GLY A 131 13.77 7.83 18.58
C GLY A 131 12.77 7.00 19.39
N SER A 132 11.47 7.13 19.14
CA SER A 132 10.48 6.27 19.77
C SER A 132 10.56 4.84 19.22
N CYS A 133 10.08 3.86 20.00
CA CYS A 133 10.05 2.47 19.57
C CYS A 133 8.85 1.72 20.14
N ILE A 134 8.41 0.71 19.41
CA ILE A 134 7.34 -0.22 19.81
C ILE A 134 7.73 -1.66 19.47
N ILE A 135 7.03 -2.63 20.05
CA ILE A 135 7.07 -4.03 19.61
C ILE A 135 5.82 -4.29 18.76
N ALA A 136 5.99 -4.79 17.54
CA ALA A 136 4.89 -5.08 16.63
C ALA A 136 4.89 -6.54 16.19
N ASP A 137 3.72 -7.11 15.98
CA ASP A 137 3.55 -8.48 15.47
C ASP A 137 3.52 -8.50 13.94
N THR A 138 2.89 -7.48 13.34
CA THR A 138 2.75 -7.37 11.89
C THR A 138 3.12 -5.98 11.36
N ILE A 139 3.87 -5.95 10.25
CA ILE A 139 4.04 -4.76 9.41
C ILE A 139 3.16 -4.90 8.16
N LEU A 140 2.23 -3.97 7.96
CA LEU A 140 1.35 -3.89 6.81
C LEU A 140 1.75 -2.69 5.92
N TYR A 141 2.28 -2.98 4.74
CA TYR A 141 2.68 -1.97 3.75
C TYR A 141 1.47 -1.49 2.94
N CYS A 142 1.12 -0.22 3.12
CA CYS A 142 0.11 0.51 2.37
C CYS A 142 0.78 1.59 1.49
N THR A 143 1.90 1.23 0.88
CA THR A 143 2.84 2.10 0.15
C THR A 143 2.54 2.24 -1.35
N GLY A 144 1.37 1.76 -1.79
CA GLY A 144 0.91 1.84 -3.16
C GLY A 144 1.57 0.81 -4.08
N TYR A 145 1.50 1.05 -5.38
CA TYR A 145 1.91 0.09 -6.42
C TYR A 145 2.97 0.69 -7.35
N SER A 146 3.79 -0.16 -7.97
CA SER A 146 4.66 0.22 -9.09
C SER A 146 3.90 0.11 -10.40
N TYR A 147 4.17 1.05 -11.31
CA TYR A 147 3.67 0.98 -12.68
C TYR A 147 4.64 0.14 -13.50
N ALA A 148 4.21 -1.03 -13.95
CA ALA A 148 4.97 -1.85 -14.88
C ALA A 148 4.06 -2.24 -16.05
N PHE A 149 4.45 -1.81 -17.24
CA PHE A 149 3.83 -2.23 -18.48
C PHE A 149 4.85 -3.05 -19.28
N PRO A 150 5.10 -4.33 -18.90
CA PRO A 150 6.15 -5.14 -19.53
C PRO A 150 5.90 -5.43 -21.02
N PHE A 151 4.71 -5.11 -21.52
CA PHE A 151 4.31 -5.23 -22.93
C PHE A 151 4.45 -3.93 -23.74
N LEU A 152 4.88 -2.82 -23.12
CA LEU A 152 5.12 -1.54 -23.78
C LEU A 152 6.62 -1.20 -23.76
N ASP A 153 7.23 -1.05 -24.92
CA ASP A 153 8.57 -0.45 -25.03
C ASP A 153 8.42 1.08 -24.92
N THR A 154 8.80 1.63 -23.77
CA THR A 154 8.56 3.05 -23.43
C THR A 154 9.55 4.02 -24.06
N LYS A 155 10.48 3.56 -24.90
CA LYS A 155 11.51 4.43 -25.51
C LYS A 155 10.95 5.46 -26.49
N GLU A 156 9.72 5.32 -26.97
CA GLU A 156 9.11 6.25 -27.94
C GLU A 156 7.75 6.84 -27.50
N ILE A 157 7.43 6.86 -26.20
CA ILE A 157 6.15 7.38 -25.71
C ILE A 157 6.33 8.67 -24.91
N PHE A 158 5.90 9.80 -25.47
CA PHE A 158 5.78 11.08 -24.76
C PHE A 158 4.46 11.12 -23.97
N PHE A 159 4.55 11.07 -22.64
CA PHE A 159 3.37 11.25 -21.77
C PHE A 159 2.95 12.73 -21.75
N HIS A 160 1.79 13.05 -22.34
CA HIS A 160 1.11 14.32 -22.09
C HIS A 160 0.14 14.14 -20.91
N TYR A 161 0.46 14.78 -19.79
CA TYR A 161 -0.44 14.86 -18.64
C TYR A 161 -1.37 16.07 -18.78
N HIS A 162 -2.67 15.83 -18.84
CA HIS A 162 -3.66 16.86 -18.54
C HIS A 162 -4.06 16.73 -17.06
N GLN A 163 -3.64 17.70 -16.24
CA GLN A 163 -4.27 17.92 -14.94
C GLN A 163 -5.67 18.46 -15.19
N LEU A 164 -6.69 17.75 -14.72
CA LEU A 164 -8.03 18.30 -14.59
C LEU A 164 -8.06 19.09 -13.27
N SER A 165 -8.34 20.39 -13.39
CA SER A 165 -8.53 21.37 -12.31
C SER A 165 -9.79 21.11 -11.51
#